data_AF-A0A3D4B9S4-F1
#
_entry.id   AF-A0A3D4B9S4-F1
#
_cell.length_a   1.000
_cell.length_b   1.000
_cell.length_c   1.000
_cell.angle_alpha   90.00
_cell.angle_beta   90.00
_cell.angle_gamma   90.00
#
_symmetry.space_group_name_H-M   'P 1'
#
loop_
_entity.id
_entity.type
_entity.pdbx_description
1 polymer ?
#
loop_
_entity_poly.entity_id
_entity_poly.type
_entity_poly.pdbx_seq_one_letter_code
_entity_poly.pdbx_strand_id
1 'polypeptide(L)'
;MVSKLNRRSFLRHTAITVGAIALNGLIARRNLAEENFHRLRAGPGEGGYGPLSPIPTCNTGETLLELPPGFQYTTFGKTGTVMSDGNPTPRAHDGMAAYADESGIRLIRNHEINSGRGQPGVAIGGQGPAYDYSAGGGTTTLIIDPESRMLIRDFVSASGTLHNCAGGPTPWGTWITCEETTQGTDQVFIERLNRHIGGFDKNHGYCYEVPAQSDELAAHEPLLAMGRFVH
;
A
#
# COMPACT_ATOMS: atom_id res chain seq x y z
N MET A 1 62.40 -30.74 2.08
CA MET A 1 60.99 -31.18 1.95
C MET A 1 60.11 -29.95 1.88
N VAL A 2 59.63 -29.56 0.71
CA VAL A 2 58.71 -28.42 0.54
C VAL A 2 57.30 -28.97 0.34
N SER A 3 56.41 -28.71 1.29
CA SER A 3 55.00 -29.09 1.24
C SER A 3 54.33 -28.36 0.07
N LYS A 4 53.82 -29.11 -0.92
CA LYS A 4 53.01 -28.55 -2.02
C LYS A 4 51.61 -28.24 -1.48
N LEU A 5 51.33 -26.96 -1.23
CA LEU A 5 49.96 -26.49 -0.98
C LEU A 5 49.05 -26.84 -2.16
N ASN A 6 48.10 -27.73 -1.93
CA ASN A 6 47.13 -28.17 -2.93
C ASN A 6 46.12 -27.03 -3.21
N ARG A 7 45.87 -26.71 -4.49
CA ARG A 7 44.90 -25.68 -4.94
C ARG A 7 43.51 -25.87 -4.30
N ARG A 8 43.06 -27.12 -4.11
CA ARG A 8 41.80 -27.43 -3.43
C ARG A 8 41.84 -27.11 -1.93
N SER A 9 43.00 -27.27 -1.28
CA SER A 9 43.18 -26.90 0.13
C SER A 9 43.18 -25.39 0.30
N PHE A 10 43.87 -24.65 -0.59
CA PHE A 10 43.87 -23.18 -0.57
C PHE A 10 42.46 -22.61 -0.73
N LEU A 11 41.71 -23.02 -1.76
CA LEU A 11 40.34 -22.55 -1.99
C LEU A 11 39.38 -22.89 -0.84
N ARG A 12 39.52 -24.08 -0.26
CA ARG A 12 38.69 -24.50 0.87
C ARG A 12 38.98 -23.69 2.14
N HIS A 13 40.24 -23.37 2.41
CA HIS A 13 40.60 -22.49 3.54
C HIS A 13 40.16 -21.04 3.28
N THR A 14 40.33 -20.52 2.06
CA THR A 14 39.85 -19.16 1.71
C THR A 14 38.34 -19.04 1.82
N ALA A 15 37.57 -20.05 1.37
CA ALA A 15 36.11 -20.06 1.50
C ALA A 15 35.66 -20.10 2.97
N ILE A 16 36.34 -20.86 3.83
CA ILE A 16 36.06 -20.92 5.27
C ILE A 16 36.38 -19.58 5.94
N THR A 17 37.52 -18.96 5.62
CA THR A 17 37.92 -17.67 6.22
C THR A 17 37.01 -16.52 5.78
N VAL A 18 36.65 -16.44 4.49
CA VAL A 18 35.72 -15.41 3.98
C VAL A 18 34.31 -15.62 4.53
N GLY A 19 33.84 -16.87 4.63
CA GLY A 19 32.55 -17.20 5.24
C GLY A 19 32.48 -16.85 6.72
N ALA A 20 33.55 -17.09 7.48
CA ALA A 20 33.62 -16.73 8.90
C ALA A 20 33.63 -15.21 9.14
N ILE A 21 34.28 -14.43 8.26
CA ILE A 21 34.26 -12.96 8.34
C ILE A 21 32.87 -12.41 8.00
N ALA A 22 32.23 -12.92 6.95
CA ALA A 22 30.88 -12.51 6.58
C ALA A 22 29.84 -12.85 7.67
N LEU A 23 29.96 -14.01 8.32
CA LEU A 23 29.09 -14.41 9.42
C LEU A 23 29.31 -13.54 10.67
N ASN A 24 30.56 -13.23 11.03
CA ASN A 24 30.85 -12.30 12.13
C ASN A 24 30.36 -10.88 11.83
N GLY A 25 30.47 -10.41 10.58
CA GLY A 25 29.89 -9.14 10.15
C GLY A 25 28.36 -9.11 10.25
N LEU A 26 27.70 -10.23 9.95
CA LEU A 26 26.25 -10.37 10.10
C LEU A 26 25.81 -10.46 11.56
N ILE A 27 26.57 -11.16 12.41
CA ILE A 27 26.33 -11.25 13.86
C ILE A 27 26.60 -9.89 14.51
N ALA A 28 27.66 -9.16 14.13
CA ALA A 28 27.92 -7.82 14.62
C ALA A 28 26.83 -6.83 14.19
N ARG A 29 26.33 -6.93 12.94
CA ARG A 29 25.18 -6.14 12.48
C ARG A 29 23.88 -6.52 13.19
N ARG A 30 23.68 -7.81 13.50
CA ARG A 30 22.55 -8.27 14.33
C ARG A 30 22.66 -7.76 15.76
N ASN A 31 23.85 -7.78 16.38
CA ASN A 31 24.06 -7.29 17.73
C ASN A 31 23.93 -5.76 17.79
N LEU A 32 24.43 -5.03 16.78
CA LEU A 32 24.20 -3.58 16.64
C LEU A 32 22.72 -3.26 16.37
N ALA A 33 22.01 -4.13 15.65
CA ALA A 33 20.56 -4.01 15.52
C ALA A 33 19.87 -4.29 16.86
N GLU A 34 20.22 -5.36 17.58
CA GLU A 34 19.67 -5.71 18.90
C GLU A 34 19.96 -4.63 19.96
N GLU A 35 21.15 -4.03 20.00
CA GLU A 35 21.48 -2.91 20.89
C GLU A 35 20.69 -1.63 20.55
N ASN A 36 20.43 -1.36 19.26
CA ASN A 36 19.57 -0.26 18.82
C ASN A 36 18.06 -0.59 18.94
N PHE A 37 17.70 -1.85 19.22
CA PHE A 37 16.33 -2.29 19.51
C PHE A 37 16.01 -2.28 21.01
N HIS A 38 16.73 -1.50 21.82
CA HIS A 38 16.05 -0.71 22.86
C HIS A 38 15.13 0.32 22.20
N ARG A 39 14.10 -0.18 21.48
CA ARG A 39 12.87 0.56 21.29
C ARG A 39 12.47 0.97 22.70
N LEU A 40 12.52 2.27 22.98
CA LEU A 40 11.70 2.87 24.00
C LEU A 40 10.27 2.49 23.65
N ARG A 41 9.84 1.30 24.09
CA ARG A 41 8.43 0.96 24.18
C ARG A 41 7.96 1.94 25.23
N ALA A 42 7.30 3.01 24.78
CA ALA A 42 6.50 3.83 25.65
C ALA A 42 5.58 2.86 26.39
N GLY A 43 5.94 2.52 27.63
CA GLY A 43 5.08 1.73 28.50
C GLY A 43 3.79 2.52 28.73
N PRO A 44 2.70 1.88 29.15
CA PRO A 44 1.55 2.61 29.64
C PRO A 44 2.00 3.57 30.77
N GLY A 45 1.96 4.90 30.56
CA GLY A 45 2.44 5.91 31.52
C GLY A 45 3.32 7.03 30.92
N GLU A 46 4.25 7.57 31.74
CA GLU A 46 5.06 8.79 31.49
C GLU A 46 6.19 8.66 30.43
N GLY A 47 6.04 7.75 29.47
CA GLY A 47 6.94 7.63 28.32
C GLY A 47 6.21 7.92 27.01
N GLY A 48 6.86 8.59 26.06
CA GLY A 48 6.24 8.93 24.76
C GLY A 48 5.42 10.24 24.81
N TYR A 49 4.37 10.33 23.99
CA TYR A 49 3.54 11.54 23.81
C TYR A 49 2.49 11.77 24.92
N GLY A 50 2.45 10.94 25.97
CA GLY A 50 1.46 11.00 27.05
C GLY A 50 0.29 10.00 26.90
N PRO A 51 -0.68 10.00 27.84
CA PRO A 51 -1.81 9.07 27.81
C PRO A 51 -2.76 9.35 26.64
N LEU A 52 -3.40 8.32 26.10
CA LEU A 52 -4.41 8.50 25.06
C LEU A 52 -5.74 8.94 25.68
N SER A 53 -6.45 9.84 25.01
CA SER A 53 -7.82 10.22 25.34
C SER A 53 -8.66 10.40 24.08
N PRO A 54 -9.99 10.19 24.13
CA PRO A 54 -10.84 10.36 22.96
C PRO A 54 -10.83 11.82 22.50
N ILE A 55 -10.43 12.06 21.24
CA ILE A 55 -10.40 13.40 20.64
C ILE A 55 -11.44 13.45 19.50
N PRO A 56 -12.31 14.48 19.44
CA PRO A 56 -13.18 14.68 18.28
C PRO A 56 -12.37 15.17 17.07
N THR A 57 -12.72 14.71 15.87
CA THR A 57 -12.11 15.16 14.61
C THR A 57 -12.40 16.64 14.35
N CYS A 58 -11.44 17.37 13.79
CA CYS A 58 -11.53 18.82 13.61
C CYS A 58 -12.67 19.27 12.69
N ASN A 59 -13.16 18.41 11.79
CA ASN A 59 -14.11 18.77 10.74
C ASN A 59 -15.57 18.37 11.01
N THR A 60 -15.84 17.28 11.74
CA THR A 60 -17.21 16.79 11.97
C THR A 60 -17.59 16.73 13.45
N GLY A 61 -16.62 16.78 14.36
CA GLY A 61 -16.85 16.57 15.79
C GLY A 61 -17.08 15.11 16.20
N GLU A 62 -17.09 14.15 15.26
CA GLU A 62 -17.13 12.72 15.58
C GLU A 62 -15.85 12.30 16.32
N THR A 63 -15.96 11.42 17.31
CA THR A 63 -14.80 10.84 18.02
C THR A 63 -14.51 9.45 17.47
N LEU A 64 -13.44 9.33 16.69
CA LEU A 64 -12.99 8.09 16.04
C LEU A 64 -11.65 7.58 16.59
N LEU A 65 -10.80 8.47 17.12
CA LEU A 65 -9.47 8.13 17.60
C LEU A 65 -9.24 8.62 19.02
N GLU A 66 -8.50 7.84 19.79
CA GLU A 66 -7.86 8.30 21.03
C GLU A 66 -6.44 8.75 20.72
N LEU A 67 -6.08 9.97 21.12
CA LEU A 67 -4.79 10.58 20.85
C LEU A 67 -4.18 11.18 22.13
N PRO A 68 -2.85 11.38 22.19
CA PRO A 68 -2.23 12.07 23.31
C PRO A 68 -2.61 13.56 23.38
N PRO A 69 -2.46 14.22 24.55
CA PRO A 69 -2.71 15.65 24.68
C PRO A 69 -1.94 16.49 23.64
N GLY A 70 -2.63 17.44 23.02
CA GLY A 70 -2.08 18.32 21.99
C GLY A 70 -2.13 17.78 20.56
N PHE A 71 -2.38 16.49 20.37
CA PHE A 71 -2.60 15.91 19.04
C PHE A 71 -4.03 16.14 18.57
N GLN A 72 -4.18 16.28 17.25
CA GLN A 72 -5.45 16.52 16.56
C GLN A 72 -5.46 15.74 15.25
N TYR A 73 -6.65 15.47 14.72
CA TYR A 73 -6.82 14.81 13.43
C TYR A 73 -8.03 15.36 12.68
N THR A 74 -8.01 15.20 11.37
CA THR A 74 -9.13 15.47 10.48
C THR A 74 -9.44 14.19 9.73
N THR A 75 -10.73 13.87 9.59
CA THR A 75 -11.18 12.61 8.98
C THR A 75 -11.66 12.87 7.56
N PHE A 76 -11.17 12.09 6.60
CA PHE A 76 -11.59 12.18 5.20
C PHE A 76 -12.07 10.85 4.65
N GLY A 77 -12.94 10.92 3.64
CA GLY A 77 -13.37 9.78 2.84
C GLY A 77 -14.01 8.67 3.66
N LYS A 78 -15.06 8.95 4.43
CA LYS A 78 -15.83 7.89 5.12
C LYS A 78 -16.48 7.00 4.07
N THR A 79 -16.27 5.69 4.13
CA THR A 79 -16.80 4.76 3.12
C THR A 79 -18.28 5.00 2.86
N GLY A 80 -18.65 5.10 1.57
CA GLY A 80 -20.01 5.33 1.12
C GLY A 80 -20.46 6.79 1.10
N THR A 81 -19.71 7.74 1.68
CA THR A 81 -20.01 9.17 1.48
C THR A 81 -19.69 9.58 0.04
N VAL A 82 -20.51 10.47 -0.51
CA VAL A 82 -20.34 10.97 -1.88
C VAL A 82 -19.08 11.84 -1.95
N MET A 83 -18.16 11.48 -2.84
CA MET A 83 -16.97 12.25 -3.17
C MET A 83 -17.32 13.39 -4.13
N SER A 84 -16.34 14.25 -4.39
CA SER A 84 -16.50 15.44 -5.23
C SER A 84 -16.79 15.13 -6.70
N ASP A 85 -16.43 13.93 -7.17
CA ASP A 85 -16.77 13.43 -8.51
C ASP A 85 -18.17 12.76 -8.59
N GLY A 86 -18.92 12.73 -7.49
CA GLY A 86 -20.25 12.12 -7.38
C GLY A 86 -20.24 10.62 -7.11
N ASN A 87 -19.07 9.96 -7.09
CA ASN A 87 -18.98 8.55 -6.75
C ASN A 87 -18.99 8.34 -5.23
N PRO A 88 -19.50 7.22 -4.72
CA PRO A 88 -19.33 6.88 -3.31
C PRO A 88 -17.86 6.61 -3.01
N THR A 89 -17.39 7.04 -1.84
CA THR A 89 -16.05 6.72 -1.37
C THR A 89 -15.91 5.20 -1.26
N PRO A 90 -14.97 4.56 -1.98
CA PRO A 90 -14.86 3.11 -1.93
C PRO A 90 -14.38 2.64 -0.54
N ARG A 91 -14.68 1.38 -0.21
CA ARG A 91 -14.29 0.77 1.08
C ARG A 91 -12.81 0.33 1.07
N ALA A 92 -12.38 -0.26 2.19
CA ALA A 92 -11.08 -0.95 2.32
C ALA A 92 -9.88 -0.07 1.94
N HIS A 93 -9.76 1.10 2.57
CA HIS A 93 -8.60 1.96 2.35
C HIS A 93 -7.31 1.26 2.77
N ASP A 94 -6.26 1.44 1.98
CA ASP A 94 -4.96 0.84 2.26
C ASP A 94 -3.82 1.80 1.87
N GLY A 95 -2.69 1.27 1.40
CA GLY A 95 -1.46 1.99 1.10
C GLY A 95 -1.67 3.27 0.31
N MET A 96 -0.90 4.29 0.68
CA MET A 96 -1.06 5.64 0.14
C MET A 96 0.26 6.40 0.14
N ALA A 97 0.32 7.42 -0.72
CA ALA A 97 1.44 8.36 -0.78
C ALA A 97 0.93 9.80 -0.94
N ALA A 98 1.64 10.72 -0.28
CA ALA A 98 1.39 12.15 -0.38
C ALA A 98 2.37 12.79 -1.37
N TYR A 99 1.83 13.69 -2.19
CA TYR A 99 2.56 14.47 -3.19
C TYR A 99 2.28 15.96 -2.94
N ALA A 100 3.31 16.78 -3.11
CA ALA A 100 3.12 18.22 -3.14
C ALA A 100 2.48 18.63 -4.47
N ASP A 101 1.55 19.57 -4.41
CA ASP A 101 0.95 20.26 -5.55
C ASP A 101 0.86 21.76 -5.23
N GLU A 102 0.76 22.60 -6.26
CA GLU A 102 0.57 24.05 -6.09
C GLU A 102 -0.72 24.35 -5.31
N SER A 103 -1.74 23.51 -5.48
CA SER A 103 -3.05 23.64 -4.83
C SER A 103 -3.13 23.03 -3.43
N GLY A 104 -2.12 22.27 -3.00
CA GLY A 104 -2.08 21.64 -1.68
C GLY A 104 -1.37 20.29 -1.62
N ILE A 105 -1.87 19.40 -0.76
CA ILE A 105 -1.35 18.03 -0.60
C ILE A 105 -2.26 17.08 -1.36
N ARG A 106 -1.70 16.35 -2.32
CA ARG A 106 -2.39 15.25 -3.02
C ARG A 106 -2.07 13.93 -2.35
N LEU A 107 -3.10 13.22 -1.90
CA LEU A 107 -2.97 11.88 -1.32
C LEU A 107 -3.60 10.87 -2.27
N ILE A 108 -2.80 10.01 -2.89
CA ILE A 108 -3.30 8.86 -3.64
C ILE A 108 -3.40 7.69 -2.68
N ARG A 109 -4.57 7.06 -2.62
CA ARG A 109 -4.91 6.00 -1.65
C ARG A 109 -5.52 4.80 -2.34
N ASN A 110 -5.00 3.63 -2.00
CA ASN A 110 -5.50 2.35 -2.49
C ASN A 110 -6.84 1.95 -1.87
N HIS A 111 -7.57 1.12 -2.60
CA HIS A 111 -8.76 0.42 -2.13
C HIS A 111 -8.62 -1.09 -2.32
N GLU A 112 -8.37 -1.81 -1.23
CA GLU A 112 -8.11 -3.25 -1.15
C GLU A 112 -9.41 -4.07 -1.29
N ILE A 113 -10.20 -3.76 -2.32
CA ILE A 113 -11.51 -4.37 -2.54
C ILE A 113 -11.31 -5.77 -3.12
N ASN A 114 -11.66 -6.77 -2.33
CA ASN A 114 -11.83 -8.15 -2.76
C ASN A 114 -13.32 -8.48 -2.88
N SER A 115 -13.80 -8.79 -4.08
CA SER A 115 -15.17 -9.29 -4.32
C SER A 115 -15.24 -10.82 -4.29
N GLY A 116 -14.10 -11.51 -4.26
CA GLY A 116 -13.96 -12.97 -4.39
C GLY A 116 -14.32 -13.52 -5.78
N ARG A 117 -15.21 -12.87 -6.53
CA ARG A 117 -15.57 -13.23 -7.91
C ARG A 117 -15.72 -11.97 -8.76
N GLY A 118 -15.43 -12.12 -10.05
CA GLY A 118 -15.79 -11.13 -11.05
C GLY A 118 -17.31 -10.94 -11.12
N GLN A 119 -17.76 -9.70 -11.08
CA GLN A 119 -19.18 -9.34 -11.19
C GLN A 119 -19.31 -8.11 -12.09
N PRO A 120 -20.17 -8.11 -13.12
CA PRO A 120 -20.27 -6.97 -14.02
C PRO A 120 -20.59 -5.65 -13.31
N GLY A 121 -19.88 -4.58 -13.67
CA GLY A 121 -20.19 -3.21 -13.26
C GLY A 121 -19.85 -2.87 -11.81
N VAL A 122 -18.93 -3.61 -11.18
CA VAL A 122 -18.49 -3.35 -9.80
C VAL A 122 -17.26 -2.44 -9.71
N ALA A 123 -16.64 -2.11 -10.84
CA ALA A 123 -15.55 -1.14 -10.91
C ALA A 123 -15.98 0.22 -10.33
N ILE A 124 -15.07 0.84 -9.57
CA ILE A 124 -15.29 2.15 -8.98
C ILE A 124 -15.23 3.25 -10.05
N GLY A 125 -15.71 4.46 -9.77
CA GLY A 125 -15.62 5.56 -10.75
C GLY A 125 -16.67 5.52 -11.85
N GLY A 126 -17.73 4.72 -11.69
CA GLY A 126 -18.90 4.74 -12.56
C GLY A 126 -18.62 4.22 -13.98
N GLN A 127 -18.95 5.03 -14.99
CA GLN A 127 -18.78 4.68 -16.42
C GLN A 127 -17.40 5.08 -16.97
N GLY A 128 -16.46 5.50 -16.11
CA GLY A 128 -15.12 5.85 -16.53
C GLY A 128 -14.29 4.67 -17.02
N PRO A 129 -13.05 4.92 -17.48
CA PRO A 129 -12.14 3.85 -17.88
C PRO A 129 -11.79 2.97 -16.67
N ALA A 130 -11.84 1.66 -16.87
CA ALA A 130 -11.45 0.67 -15.89
C ALA A 130 -10.57 -0.39 -16.57
N TYR A 131 -9.56 -0.91 -15.86
CA TYR A 131 -8.81 -2.05 -16.37
C TYR A 131 -9.75 -3.25 -16.55
N ASP A 132 -10.48 -3.63 -15.50
CA ASP A 132 -11.48 -4.70 -15.52
C ASP A 132 -12.79 -4.23 -14.87
N TYR A 133 -13.88 -4.15 -15.64
CA TYR A 133 -15.19 -3.73 -15.15
C TYR A 133 -15.84 -4.71 -14.16
N SER A 134 -15.28 -5.92 -14.06
CA SER A 134 -15.70 -6.96 -13.12
C SER A 134 -14.95 -6.93 -11.77
N ALA A 135 -13.96 -6.03 -11.61
CA ALA A 135 -13.16 -5.86 -10.41
C ALA A 135 -13.40 -4.49 -9.75
N GLY A 136 -13.52 -4.47 -8.42
CA GLY A 136 -13.98 -3.29 -7.67
C GLY A 136 -12.88 -2.47 -6.97
N GLY A 137 -11.61 -2.83 -7.11
CA GLY A 137 -10.49 -2.09 -6.53
C GLY A 137 -10.05 -0.91 -7.38
N GLY A 138 -9.02 -0.22 -6.90
CA GLY A 138 -8.45 0.96 -7.55
C GLY A 138 -7.85 1.93 -6.55
N THR A 139 -7.80 3.21 -6.94
CA THR A 139 -7.30 4.29 -6.09
C THR A 139 -8.23 5.49 -6.09
N THR A 140 -8.21 6.26 -5.01
CA THR A 140 -8.76 7.61 -4.95
C THR A 140 -7.65 8.62 -4.76
N THR A 141 -7.86 9.84 -5.25
CA THR A 141 -7.01 10.99 -4.99
C THR A 141 -7.78 11.98 -4.13
N LEU A 142 -7.18 12.42 -3.03
CA LEU A 142 -7.69 13.49 -2.17
C LEU A 142 -6.76 14.70 -2.30
N ILE A 143 -7.33 15.88 -2.49
CA ILE A 143 -6.64 17.16 -2.50
C ILE A 143 -6.98 17.88 -1.20
N ILE A 144 -5.96 18.15 -0.39
CA ILE A 144 -6.09 18.66 0.97
C ILE A 144 -5.38 20.01 1.06
N ASP A 145 -6.07 21.00 1.61
CA ASP A 145 -5.49 22.30 1.91
C ASP A 145 -4.48 22.18 3.06
N PRO A 146 -3.20 22.56 2.89
CA PRO A 146 -2.17 22.33 3.89
C PRO A 146 -2.31 23.24 5.12
N GLU A 147 -2.98 24.39 5.01
CA GLU A 147 -3.11 25.37 6.10
C GLU A 147 -4.30 25.03 7.00
N SER A 148 -5.50 24.95 6.43
CA SER A 148 -6.74 24.59 7.12
C SER A 148 -6.82 23.10 7.44
N ARG A 149 -6.04 22.25 6.74
CA ARG A 149 -6.09 20.79 6.80
C ARG A 149 -7.46 20.23 6.44
N MET A 150 -8.18 20.89 5.53
CA MET A 150 -9.51 20.48 5.06
C MET A 150 -9.46 19.91 3.64
N LEU A 151 -10.43 19.06 3.33
CA LEU A 151 -10.57 18.47 2.00
C LEU A 151 -11.05 19.53 1.02
N ILE A 152 -10.30 19.73 -0.06
CA ILE A 152 -10.68 20.58 -1.19
C ILE A 152 -11.53 19.77 -2.17
N ARG A 153 -11.04 18.58 -2.52
CA ARG A 153 -11.63 17.72 -3.56
C ARG A 153 -11.18 16.27 -3.39
N ASP A 154 -12.00 15.33 -3.79
CA ASP A 154 -11.68 13.91 -3.86
C ASP A 154 -12.38 13.22 -5.03
N PHE A 155 -11.73 12.22 -5.63
CA PHE A 155 -12.22 11.52 -6.81
C PHE A 155 -11.52 10.17 -7.00
N VAL A 156 -12.10 9.29 -7.81
CA VAL A 156 -11.46 8.03 -8.24
C VAL A 156 -10.35 8.34 -9.25
N SER A 157 -9.13 7.86 -9.01
CA SER A 157 -7.96 8.09 -9.86
C SER A 157 -7.50 6.88 -10.67
N ALA A 158 -7.82 5.67 -10.21
CA ALA A 158 -7.67 4.43 -10.95
C ALA A 158 -8.80 3.46 -10.58
N SER A 159 -9.21 2.60 -11.52
CA SER A 159 -10.38 1.73 -11.39
C SER A 159 -10.23 0.39 -12.11
N GLY A 160 -10.90 -0.63 -11.60
CA GLY A 160 -10.96 -1.93 -12.25
C GLY A 160 -9.74 -2.79 -11.97
N THR A 161 -9.01 -2.48 -10.90
CA THR A 161 -7.98 -3.36 -10.33
C THR A 161 -8.58 -4.14 -9.17
N LEU A 162 -7.82 -5.06 -8.56
CA LEU A 162 -8.32 -5.98 -7.55
C LEU A 162 -7.36 -6.09 -6.37
N HIS A 163 -7.86 -5.92 -5.15
CA HIS A 163 -7.06 -6.14 -3.94
C HIS A 163 -5.80 -5.24 -3.88
N ASN A 164 -5.97 -3.95 -4.19
CA ASN A 164 -4.88 -2.97 -4.10
C ASN A 164 -4.44 -2.81 -2.63
N CYS A 165 -3.30 -3.39 -2.27
CA CYS A 165 -2.79 -3.38 -0.90
C CYS A 165 -1.89 -2.16 -0.69
N ALA A 166 -0.61 -2.29 -1.05
CA ALA A 166 0.39 -1.24 -0.90
C ALA A 166 0.87 -0.68 -2.25
N GLY A 167 2.04 -0.05 -2.25
CA GLY A 167 2.58 0.60 -3.42
C GLY A 167 3.87 1.37 -3.15
N GLY A 168 4.28 2.17 -4.14
CA GLY A 168 5.46 3.01 -4.03
C GLY A 168 5.37 4.28 -4.87
N PRO A 169 5.78 5.46 -4.33
CA PRO A 169 5.90 6.66 -5.15
C PRO A 169 7.11 6.53 -6.08
N THR A 170 6.96 6.95 -7.32
CA THR A 170 8.08 7.01 -8.27
C THR A 170 8.78 8.37 -8.20
N PRO A 171 10.08 8.44 -8.55
CA PRO A 171 10.80 9.71 -8.61
C PRO A 171 10.26 10.71 -9.65
N TRP A 172 9.46 10.25 -10.62
CA TRP A 172 8.90 11.07 -11.70
C TRP A 172 7.44 11.47 -11.47
N GLY A 173 6.91 11.28 -10.26
CA GLY A 173 5.61 11.84 -9.85
C GLY A 173 4.41 10.96 -10.20
N THR A 174 4.54 9.66 -9.98
CA THR A 174 3.42 8.70 -10.08
C THR A 174 3.37 7.81 -8.84
N TRP A 175 2.20 7.22 -8.58
CA TRP A 175 2.00 6.19 -7.58
C TRP A 175 1.93 4.82 -8.26
N ILE A 176 2.73 3.86 -7.81
CA ILE A 176 2.56 2.47 -8.19
C ILE A 176 1.61 1.82 -7.18
N THR A 177 0.43 1.40 -7.62
CA THR A 177 -0.50 0.58 -6.81
C THR A 177 -0.31 -0.90 -7.13
N CYS A 178 -0.39 -1.77 -6.12
CA CYS A 178 -0.06 -3.19 -6.23
C CYS A 178 -1.23 -4.09 -5.84
N GLU A 179 -1.57 -5.06 -6.69
CA GLU A 179 -2.59 -6.06 -6.40
C GLU A 179 -2.03 -7.24 -5.57
N GLU A 180 -2.56 -7.46 -4.36
CA GLU A 180 -2.22 -8.57 -3.47
C GLU A 180 -3.05 -9.83 -3.83
N THR A 181 -3.01 -10.28 -5.08
CA THR A 181 -3.82 -11.42 -5.54
C THR A 181 -3.24 -12.04 -6.81
N THR A 182 -3.63 -13.28 -7.12
CA THR A 182 -3.38 -13.88 -8.44
C THR A 182 -4.67 -14.41 -9.05
N GLN A 183 -5.82 -13.90 -8.61
CA GLN A 183 -7.10 -14.18 -9.23
C GLN A 183 -7.11 -13.62 -10.67
N GLY A 184 -8.01 -14.14 -11.49
CA GLY A 184 -8.10 -13.74 -12.89
C GLY A 184 -9.31 -14.38 -13.55
N THR A 185 -9.16 -14.70 -14.83
CA THR A 185 -10.25 -15.26 -15.64
C THR A 185 -10.71 -16.63 -15.18
N ASP A 186 -9.82 -17.42 -14.61
CA ASP A 186 -10.12 -18.77 -14.16
C ASP A 186 -10.94 -18.75 -12.87
N GLN A 187 -11.92 -19.65 -12.79
CA GLN A 187 -12.64 -19.92 -11.55
C GLN A 187 -12.02 -21.11 -10.82
N VAL A 188 -11.67 -20.92 -9.55
CA VAL A 188 -11.06 -21.97 -8.72
C VAL A 188 -11.93 -22.22 -7.50
N PHE A 189 -12.33 -23.48 -7.27
CA PHE A 189 -13.01 -23.86 -6.04
C PHE A 189 -12.02 -23.87 -4.87
N ILE A 190 -12.33 -23.13 -3.81
CA ILE A 190 -11.52 -23.07 -2.60
C ILE A 190 -12.27 -23.79 -1.49
N GLU A 191 -11.84 -25.01 -1.16
CA GLU A 191 -12.51 -25.89 -0.17
C GLU A 191 -12.72 -25.19 1.17
N ARG A 192 -11.69 -24.53 1.71
CA ARG A 192 -11.77 -23.80 3.00
C ARG A 192 -12.81 -22.68 3.02
N LEU A 193 -13.18 -22.14 1.85
CA LEU A 193 -14.19 -21.10 1.70
C LEU A 193 -15.53 -21.64 1.19
N ASN A 194 -15.60 -22.93 0.84
CA ASN A 194 -16.73 -23.61 0.20
C ASN A 194 -17.38 -22.79 -0.94
N ARG A 195 -16.55 -22.15 -1.77
CA ARG A 195 -16.99 -21.32 -2.91
C ARG A 195 -15.92 -21.27 -3.99
N HIS A 196 -16.30 -20.99 -5.24
CA HIS A 196 -15.30 -20.60 -6.23
C HIS A 196 -14.94 -19.13 -6.09
N ILE A 197 -13.68 -18.83 -6.43
CA ILE A 197 -13.14 -17.49 -6.57
C ILE A 197 -12.63 -17.26 -8.01
N GLY A 198 -12.37 -16.02 -8.40
CA GLY A 198 -11.95 -15.68 -9.76
C GLY A 198 -13.13 -15.47 -10.72
N GLY A 199 -12.91 -15.71 -12.01
CA GLY A 199 -13.90 -15.43 -13.05
C GLY A 199 -14.04 -13.94 -13.36
N PHE A 200 -12.94 -13.20 -13.28
CA PHE A 200 -12.84 -11.81 -13.72
C PHE A 200 -12.69 -11.72 -15.25
N ASP A 201 -12.91 -10.56 -15.85
CA ASP A 201 -12.77 -10.38 -17.31
C ASP A 201 -11.30 -10.36 -17.74
N LYS A 202 -10.40 -10.00 -16.82
CA LYS A 202 -8.94 -9.96 -17.02
C LYS A 202 -8.20 -10.69 -15.91
N ASN A 203 -6.92 -10.93 -16.17
CA ASN A 203 -6.01 -11.44 -15.15
C ASN A 203 -5.57 -10.31 -14.21
N HIS A 204 -5.51 -10.61 -12.91
CA HIS A 204 -5.02 -9.72 -11.87
C HIS A 204 -3.73 -10.28 -11.23
N GLY A 205 -3.13 -9.48 -10.34
CA GLY A 205 -1.84 -9.70 -9.71
C GLY A 205 -0.72 -8.87 -10.31
N TYR A 206 -1.04 -7.65 -10.76
CA TYR A 206 -0.08 -6.73 -11.37
C TYR A 206 0.06 -5.44 -10.56
N CYS A 207 1.08 -4.67 -10.90
CA CYS A 207 1.19 -3.28 -10.49
C CYS A 207 0.66 -2.35 -11.58
N TYR A 208 0.18 -1.17 -11.20
CA TYR A 208 -0.32 -0.15 -12.12
C TYR A 208 0.22 1.22 -11.71
N GLU A 209 0.45 2.07 -12.70
CA GLU A 209 0.94 3.42 -12.49
C GLU A 209 -0.20 4.44 -12.53
N VAL A 210 -0.29 5.27 -11.49
CA VAL A 210 -1.32 6.31 -11.34
C VAL A 210 -0.64 7.69 -11.30
N PRO A 211 -0.91 8.60 -12.24
CA PRO A 211 -0.28 9.92 -12.24
C PRO A 211 -0.66 10.76 -11.01
N ALA A 212 0.34 11.29 -10.29
CA ALA A 212 0.09 12.04 -9.05
C ALA A 212 -0.63 13.37 -9.28
N GLN A 213 -0.37 14.01 -10.42
CA GLN A 213 -0.91 15.32 -10.79
C GLN A 213 -2.14 15.22 -11.69
N SER A 214 -2.72 14.02 -11.88
CA SER A 214 -4.01 13.90 -12.57
C SER A 214 -5.13 14.47 -11.70
N ASP A 215 -6.07 15.17 -12.33
CA ASP A 215 -7.32 15.64 -11.72
C ASP A 215 -8.52 14.76 -12.07
N GLU A 216 -8.31 13.68 -12.82
CA GLU A 216 -9.39 12.80 -13.27
C GLU A 216 -9.00 11.32 -13.23
N LEU A 217 -10.03 10.47 -13.35
CA LEU A 217 -9.87 9.03 -13.51
C LEU A 217 -9.13 8.74 -14.83
N ALA A 218 -7.93 8.17 -14.72
CA ALA A 218 -7.11 7.83 -15.87
C ALA A 218 -7.21 6.33 -16.20
N ALA A 219 -7.20 6.03 -17.51
CA ALA A 219 -6.91 4.67 -17.97
C ALA A 219 -5.48 4.28 -17.58
N HIS A 220 -5.28 3.02 -17.25
CA HIS A 220 -3.99 2.47 -16.82
C HIS A 220 -3.87 1.04 -17.34
N GLU A 221 -2.63 0.63 -17.58
CA GLU A 221 -2.29 -0.70 -18.07
C GLU A 221 -1.39 -1.41 -17.04
N PRO A 222 -1.44 -2.74 -16.95
CA PRO A 222 -0.61 -3.49 -16.02
C PRO A 222 0.86 -3.37 -16.39
N LEU A 223 1.71 -3.15 -15.37
CA LEU A 223 3.16 -3.14 -15.49
C LEU A 223 3.69 -4.57 -15.54
N LEU A 224 3.50 -5.24 -16.68
CA LEU A 224 3.85 -6.67 -16.85
C LEU A 224 5.31 -7.00 -16.54
N ALA A 225 6.23 -6.06 -16.76
CA ALA A 225 7.65 -6.24 -16.47
C ALA A 225 7.94 -6.43 -14.95
N MET A 226 7.03 -6.00 -14.08
CA MET A 226 7.13 -6.21 -12.62
C MET A 226 6.67 -7.62 -12.20
N GLY A 227 6.15 -8.42 -13.13
CA GLY A 227 5.71 -9.78 -12.89
C GLY A 227 4.28 -9.88 -12.36
N ARG A 228 3.79 -11.13 -12.28
CA ARG A 228 2.44 -11.47 -11.81
C ARG A 228 2.49 -12.37 -10.59
N PHE A 229 2.19 -11.82 -9.42
CA PHE A 229 2.16 -12.54 -8.15
C PHE A 229 1.39 -11.71 -7.11
N VAL A 230 1.42 -12.15 -5.86
CA VAL A 230 0.90 -11.41 -4.72
C VAL A 230 1.92 -10.34 -4.34
N HIS A 231 1.75 -9.13 -4.87
CA HIS A 231 2.68 -8.00 -4.68
C HIS A 231 2.62 -7.39 -3.29
#